data_AF-A0A924P797-F1
#
_entry.id   AF-A0A924P797-F1
#
_cell.length_a   1.000
_cell.length_b   1.000
_cell.length_c   1.000
_cell.angle_alpha   90.00
_cell.angle_beta   90.00
_cell.angle_gamma   90.00
#
_symmetry.space_group_name_H-M   'P 1'
#
loop_
_entity.id
_entity.type
_entity.pdbx_description
1 polymer ?
#
loop_
_entity_poly.entity_id
_entity_poly.type
_entity_poly.pdbx_seq_one_letter_code
_entity_poly.pdbx_strand_id
1 'polypeptide(L)'
;MKTTLFAITFFITTTLSAQDKYWQQQLSYTINTQLNDTEKSLTGFETIVYKNNSPETLSFIWFHIWPNAYKNESTALMQQIKNDADRKKKLEKYTLGSIDGLAFKVNDQVAKTESHPNPAYIDIIKVLLPSPLKPGDSVSISTPFKVQLPSYFSRSGFADGEFMACQWYPKPAVFDKDGWHEFPY
;
A
#
# COMPACT_ATOMS: atom_id res chain seq x y z
N MET A 1 60.46 -29.23 44.34
CA MET A 1 60.16 -28.63 43.03
C MET A 1 58.71 -28.91 42.70
N LYS A 2 57.84 -27.89 42.67
CA LYS A 2 56.44 -28.02 42.25
C LYS A 2 56.26 -27.10 41.05
N THR A 3 56.06 -27.67 39.87
CA THR A 3 55.88 -26.95 38.61
C THR A 3 54.38 -26.69 38.44
N THR A 4 53.95 -25.44 38.56
CA THR A 4 52.56 -25.05 38.36
C THR A 4 52.36 -24.67 36.89
N LEU A 5 51.55 -25.44 36.17
CA LEU A 5 51.22 -25.21 34.77
C LEU A 5 50.02 -24.24 34.68
N PHE A 6 50.21 -23.07 34.07
CA PHE A 6 49.12 -22.14 33.78
C PHE A 6 48.56 -22.46 32.38
N ALA A 7 47.30 -22.90 32.32
CA ALA A 7 46.56 -23.04 31.07
C ALA A 7 45.87 -21.70 30.74
N ILE A 8 46.22 -21.11 29.61
CA ILE A 8 45.58 -19.90 29.09
C ILE A 8 44.49 -20.35 28.11
N THR A 9 43.24 -20.20 28.51
CA THR A 9 42.08 -20.49 27.66
C THR A 9 41.73 -19.25 26.84
N PHE A 10 41.91 -19.31 25.52
CA PHE A 10 41.54 -18.23 24.61
C PHE A 10 40.05 -18.34 24.26
N PHE A 11 39.23 -17.42 24.78
CA PHE A 11 37.82 -17.31 24.39
C PHE A 11 37.72 -16.59 23.04
N ILE A 12 37.44 -17.33 21.97
CA ILE A 12 37.07 -16.75 20.68
C ILE A 12 35.59 -16.36 20.79
N THR A 13 35.31 -15.07 20.94
CA THR A 13 33.95 -14.53 20.85
C THR A 13 33.55 -14.47 19.37
N THR A 14 32.81 -15.46 18.89
CA THR A 14 32.14 -15.40 17.60
C THR A 14 30.90 -14.52 17.75
N THR A 15 30.95 -13.29 17.25
CA THR A 15 29.75 -12.46 17.09
C THR A 15 28.96 -13.00 15.90
N LEU A 16 28.07 -13.95 16.18
CA LEU A 16 27.01 -14.37 15.25
C LEU A 16 25.99 -13.23 15.14
N SER A 17 26.20 -12.32 14.19
CA SER A 17 25.18 -11.34 13.81
C SER A 17 24.11 -12.02 12.95
N ALA A 18 23.17 -12.71 13.61
CA ALA A 18 22.05 -13.39 12.98
C ALA A 18 20.82 -12.48 12.75
N GLN A 19 20.98 -11.15 12.88
CA GLN A 19 19.91 -10.21 12.53
C GLN A 19 20.12 -9.71 11.11
N ASP A 20 19.21 -10.09 10.21
CA ASP A 20 19.08 -9.42 8.93
C ASP A 20 18.97 -7.92 9.17
N LYS A 21 19.79 -7.15 8.46
CA LYS A 21 19.83 -5.70 8.61
C LYS A 21 18.46 -5.14 8.24
N TYR A 22 17.74 -4.62 9.23
CA TYR A 22 16.42 -4.03 9.04
C TYR A 22 16.46 -2.88 8.03
N TRP A 23 15.52 -2.89 7.09
CA TRP A 23 15.33 -1.84 6.10
C TRP A 23 13.83 -1.57 5.92
N GLN A 24 13.52 -0.35 5.49
CA GLN A 24 12.18 0.05 5.07
C GLN A 24 12.29 0.94 3.84
N GLN A 25 11.32 0.83 2.96
CA GLN A 25 11.21 1.71 1.82
C GLN A 25 10.99 3.15 2.27
N GLN A 26 11.61 4.08 1.56
CA GLN A 26 11.44 5.51 1.82
C GLN A 26 10.57 6.11 0.72
N LEU A 27 9.51 6.77 1.13
CA LEU A 27 8.50 7.35 0.25
C LEU A 27 8.33 8.83 0.57
N SER A 28 8.37 9.69 -0.43
CA SER A 28 8.02 11.11 -0.30
C SER A 28 6.84 11.42 -1.19
N TYR A 29 5.76 11.97 -0.62
CA TYR A 29 4.51 12.25 -1.32
C TYR A 29 4.30 13.74 -1.51
N THR A 30 3.84 14.11 -2.69
CA THR A 30 3.18 15.40 -2.96
C THR A 30 1.80 15.08 -3.51
N ILE A 31 0.74 15.48 -2.79
CA ILE A 31 -0.64 15.21 -3.19
C ILE A 31 -1.39 16.54 -3.23
N ASN A 32 -1.92 16.88 -4.41
CA ASN A 32 -2.87 17.96 -4.57
C ASN A 32 -4.26 17.33 -4.67
N THR A 33 -5.19 17.74 -3.80
CA THR A 33 -6.54 17.18 -3.79
C THR A 33 -7.60 18.24 -3.55
N GLN A 34 -8.79 17.99 -4.06
CA GLN A 34 -9.97 18.84 -3.86
C GLN A 34 -11.16 17.97 -3.48
N LEU A 35 -11.89 18.39 -2.44
CA LEU A 35 -13.19 17.85 -2.07
C LEU A 35 -14.28 18.55 -2.88
N ASN A 36 -15.14 17.75 -3.50
CA ASN A 36 -16.44 18.18 -4.01
C ASN A 36 -17.50 17.61 -3.07
N ASP A 37 -18.05 18.46 -2.21
CA ASP A 37 -19.05 18.11 -1.20
C ASP A 37 -20.41 17.74 -1.80
N THR A 38 -20.77 18.36 -2.93
CA THR A 38 -22.01 18.15 -3.66
C THR A 38 -22.02 16.77 -4.32
N GLU A 39 -20.93 16.41 -5.01
CA GLU A 39 -20.74 15.09 -5.62
C GLU A 39 -20.24 14.03 -4.62
N LYS A 40 -19.85 14.46 -3.41
CA LYS A 40 -19.25 13.60 -2.37
C LYS A 40 -18.04 12.84 -2.92
N SER A 41 -17.14 13.56 -3.58
CA SER A 41 -15.98 12.98 -4.24
C SER A 41 -14.71 13.77 -3.95
N LEU A 42 -13.56 13.11 -4.09
CA LEU A 42 -12.24 13.74 -4.08
C LEU A 42 -11.65 13.63 -5.48
N THR A 43 -11.09 14.70 -6.00
CA THR A 43 -10.17 14.62 -7.14
C THR A 43 -8.76 14.85 -6.63
N GLY A 44 -7.78 14.23 -7.28
CA GLY A 44 -6.39 14.42 -6.88
C GLY A 44 -5.39 14.08 -7.95
N PHE A 45 -4.18 14.59 -7.73
CA PHE A 45 -2.98 14.21 -8.44
C PHE A 45 -1.88 14.01 -7.41
N GLU A 46 -1.28 12.83 -7.42
CA GLU A 46 -0.17 12.50 -6.56
C GLU A 46 1.12 12.28 -7.35
N THR A 47 2.23 12.65 -6.71
CA THR A 47 3.58 12.26 -7.09
C THR A 47 4.26 11.64 -5.87
N ILE A 48 4.92 10.52 -6.09
CA ILE A 48 5.64 9.73 -5.08
C ILE A 48 7.07 9.56 -5.55
N VAL A 49 8.03 10.01 -4.74
CA VAL A 49 9.42 9.59 -4.89
C VAL A 49 9.61 8.34 -4.04
N TYR A 50 9.76 7.20 -4.70
CA TYR A 50 10.01 5.90 -4.08
C TYR A 50 11.50 5.60 -4.14
N LYS A 51 12.14 5.47 -2.97
CA LYS A 51 13.53 5.02 -2.86
C LYS A 51 13.56 3.56 -2.42
N ASN A 52 14.20 2.72 -3.25
CA ASN A 52 14.37 1.31 -2.96
C ASN A 52 15.49 1.09 -1.94
N ASN A 53 15.13 0.88 -0.67
CA ASN A 53 16.10 0.55 0.38
C ASN A 53 16.27 -0.96 0.60
N SER A 54 15.56 -1.79 -0.18
CA SER A 54 15.70 -3.25 -0.11
C SER A 54 17.00 -3.71 -0.77
N PRO A 55 17.50 -4.93 -0.46
CA PRO A 55 18.60 -5.54 -1.18
C PRO A 55 18.19 -6.06 -2.57
N GLU A 56 16.90 -6.02 -2.93
CA GLU A 56 16.38 -6.57 -4.18
C GLU A 56 16.22 -5.50 -5.25
N THR A 57 16.33 -5.91 -6.51
CA THR A 57 15.98 -5.06 -7.65
C THR A 57 14.50 -5.23 -7.97
N LEU A 58 13.74 -4.14 -7.94
CA LEU A 58 12.30 -4.16 -8.19
C LEU A 58 12.00 -3.90 -9.67
N SER A 59 11.15 -4.72 -10.28
CA SER A 59 10.65 -4.50 -11.65
C SER A 59 9.23 -3.96 -11.69
N PHE A 60 8.54 -3.95 -10.56
CA PHE A 60 7.19 -3.42 -10.38
C PHE A 60 7.00 -2.97 -8.94
N ILE A 61 5.92 -2.24 -8.69
CA ILE A 61 5.47 -1.85 -7.35
C ILE A 61 3.97 -2.15 -7.27
N TRP A 62 3.56 -2.90 -6.25
CA TRP A 62 2.14 -3.06 -5.93
C TRP A 62 1.61 -1.79 -5.28
N PHE A 63 0.40 -1.39 -5.65
CA PHE A 63 -0.32 -0.28 -5.05
C PHE A 63 -1.66 -0.78 -4.52
N HIS A 64 -2.01 -0.32 -3.34
CA HIS A 64 -3.37 -0.34 -2.87
C HIS A 64 -4.13 0.88 -3.38
N ILE A 65 -5.32 0.62 -3.89
CA ILE A 65 -6.30 1.61 -4.35
C ILE A 65 -7.60 1.37 -3.56
N TRP A 66 -7.46 1.46 -2.24
CA TRP A 66 -8.44 1.07 -1.22
C TRP A 66 -9.88 1.55 -1.42
N PRO A 67 -10.18 2.72 -2.04
CA PRO A 67 -11.57 3.08 -2.30
C PRO A 67 -12.31 2.03 -3.16
N ASN A 68 -11.61 1.23 -3.97
CA ASN A 68 -12.23 0.14 -4.73
C ASN A 68 -12.72 -1.02 -3.85
N ALA A 69 -12.32 -1.12 -2.57
CA ALA A 69 -12.89 -2.08 -1.64
C ALA A 69 -14.41 -1.85 -1.43
N TYR A 70 -14.90 -0.64 -1.70
CA TYR A 70 -16.31 -0.25 -1.62
C TYR A 70 -17.03 -0.29 -2.98
N LYS A 71 -16.38 -0.79 -4.05
CA LYS A 71 -16.87 -0.66 -5.44
C LYS A 71 -18.07 -1.52 -5.76
N ASN A 72 -18.17 -2.70 -5.16
CA ASN A 72 -19.31 -3.60 -5.32
C ASN A 72 -19.35 -4.61 -4.17
N GLU A 73 -20.39 -5.42 -4.14
CA GLU A 73 -20.62 -6.36 -3.06
C GLU A 73 -19.73 -7.62 -3.09
N SER A 74 -18.95 -7.84 -4.14
CA SER A 74 -18.09 -9.03 -4.30
C SER A 74 -16.68 -8.83 -3.75
N THR A 75 -16.32 -7.62 -3.31
CA THR A 75 -15.00 -7.33 -2.75
C THR A 75 -14.78 -8.06 -1.43
N ALA A 76 -13.51 -8.31 -1.09
CA ALA A 76 -13.13 -8.97 0.16
C ALA A 76 -13.74 -8.28 1.39
N LEU A 77 -13.63 -6.95 1.47
CA LEU A 77 -14.25 -6.13 2.52
C LEU A 77 -15.75 -6.39 2.64
N MET A 78 -16.49 -6.30 1.53
CA MET A 78 -17.95 -6.42 1.53
C MET A 78 -18.40 -7.84 1.88
N GLN A 79 -17.67 -8.86 1.42
CA GLN A 79 -17.93 -10.25 1.81
C GLN A 79 -17.66 -10.49 3.30
N GLN A 80 -16.56 -9.95 3.84
CA GLN A 80 -16.27 -10.02 5.27
C GLN A 80 -17.38 -9.39 6.11
N ILE A 81 -17.88 -8.21 5.72
CA ILE A 81 -18.98 -7.52 6.41
C ILE A 81 -20.28 -8.32 6.33
N LYS A 82 -20.62 -8.87 5.17
CA LYS A 82 -21.85 -9.65 4.97
C LYS A 82 -21.90 -10.90 5.83
N ASN A 83 -20.73 -11.49 6.08
CA ASN A 83 -20.57 -12.69 6.90
C ASN A 83 -20.46 -12.37 8.41
N ASP A 84 -20.47 -11.08 8.78
CA ASP A 84 -20.48 -10.61 10.16
C ASP A 84 -21.91 -10.18 10.55
N ALA A 85 -22.51 -10.90 11.50
CA ALA A 85 -23.89 -10.72 11.91
C ALA A 85 -24.19 -9.31 12.47
N ASP A 86 -23.23 -8.71 13.17
CA ASP A 86 -23.38 -7.39 13.79
C ASP A 86 -23.20 -6.27 12.76
N ARG A 87 -22.30 -6.46 11.79
CA ARG A 87 -21.96 -5.45 10.78
C ARG A 87 -22.90 -5.48 9.58
N LYS A 88 -23.54 -6.60 9.26
CA LYS A 88 -24.41 -6.73 8.08
C LYS A 88 -25.55 -5.70 8.06
N LYS A 89 -26.10 -5.31 9.21
CA LYS A 89 -27.15 -4.27 9.31
C LYS A 89 -26.70 -2.91 8.75
N LYS A 90 -25.39 -2.61 8.81
CA LYS A 90 -24.82 -1.37 8.27
C LYS A 90 -24.82 -1.34 6.74
N LEU A 91 -25.08 -2.48 6.08
CA LEU A 91 -25.22 -2.56 4.62
C LEU A 91 -26.64 -2.27 4.13
N GLU A 92 -27.60 -1.94 5.00
CA GLU A 92 -28.99 -1.67 4.54
C GLU A 92 -29.15 -0.30 3.87
N LYS A 93 -28.30 0.67 4.22
CA LYS A 93 -28.36 2.07 3.71
C LYS A 93 -27.04 2.53 3.11
N TYR A 94 -26.21 1.60 2.65
CA TYR A 94 -24.89 1.94 2.14
C TYR A 94 -24.96 2.48 0.71
N THR A 95 -24.07 3.41 0.38
CA THR A 95 -23.74 3.74 -1.00
C THR A 95 -22.34 3.24 -1.33
N LEU A 96 -22.13 2.87 -2.59
CA LEU A 96 -20.83 2.42 -3.08
C LEU A 96 -19.82 3.58 -3.14
N GLY A 97 -18.54 3.22 -3.09
CA GLY A 97 -17.42 4.11 -3.33
C GLY A 97 -16.49 3.51 -4.37
N SER A 98 -15.60 4.30 -4.95
CA SER A 98 -14.64 3.80 -5.94
C SER A 98 -13.46 4.73 -6.07
N ILE A 99 -12.42 4.27 -6.76
CA ILE A 99 -11.37 5.12 -7.32
C ILE A 99 -11.22 4.81 -8.80
N ASP A 100 -11.23 5.87 -9.61
CA ASP A 100 -11.17 5.80 -11.07
C ASP A 100 -10.25 6.90 -11.61
N GLY A 101 -9.99 6.90 -12.93
CA GLY A 101 -9.14 7.90 -13.58
C GLY A 101 -7.64 7.75 -13.34
N LEU A 102 -7.19 6.61 -12.81
CA LEU A 102 -5.78 6.30 -12.61
C LEU A 102 -5.04 6.24 -13.94
N ALA A 103 -3.94 6.98 -14.04
CA ALA A 103 -3.06 7.04 -15.20
C ALA A 103 -1.61 7.13 -14.73
N PHE A 104 -1.09 6.00 -14.26
CA PHE A 104 0.25 5.93 -13.69
C PHE A 104 1.34 6.30 -14.70
N LYS A 105 2.27 7.13 -14.25
CA LYS A 105 3.53 7.42 -14.92
C LYS A 105 4.69 7.11 -14.00
N VAL A 106 5.78 6.63 -14.57
CA VAL A 106 7.06 6.35 -13.90
C VAL A 106 8.13 7.15 -14.62
N ASN A 107 8.76 8.11 -13.93
CA ASN A 107 9.67 9.10 -14.52
C ASN A 107 9.09 9.74 -15.80
N ASP A 108 7.84 10.24 -15.69
CA ASP A 108 7.04 10.85 -16.76
C ASP A 108 6.66 9.95 -17.94
N GLN A 109 7.09 8.69 -17.96
CA GLN A 109 6.69 7.70 -18.95
C GLN A 109 5.42 6.97 -18.50
N VAL A 110 4.48 6.74 -19.42
CA VAL A 110 3.26 5.97 -19.12
C VAL A 110 3.65 4.56 -18.66
N ALA A 111 3.19 4.19 -17.47
CA ALA A 111 3.46 2.89 -16.89
C ALA A 111 2.33 1.91 -17.26
N LYS A 112 2.71 0.67 -17.57
CA LYS A 112 1.73 -0.41 -17.70
C LYS A 112 1.26 -0.83 -16.31
N THR A 113 -0.02 -1.17 -16.21
CA THR A 113 -0.60 -1.70 -14.98
C THR A 113 -1.23 -3.06 -15.21
N GLU A 114 -1.23 -3.90 -14.17
CA GLU A 114 -1.86 -5.21 -14.17
C GLU A 114 -2.78 -5.34 -12.94
N SER A 115 -3.93 -5.97 -13.13
CA SER A 115 -4.80 -6.34 -12.01
C SER A 115 -4.17 -7.44 -11.16
N HIS A 116 -4.55 -7.50 -9.89
CA HIS A 116 -4.20 -8.62 -9.05
C HIS A 116 -4.80 -9.95 -9.59
N PRO A 117 -4.08 -11.10 -9.53
CA PRO A 117 -4.60 -12.38 -10.03
C PRO A 117 -5.86 -12.88 -9.34
N ASN A 118 -6.03 -12.55 -8.05
CA ASN A 118 -7.28 -12.79 -7.33
C ASN A 118 -8.30 -11.69 -7.67
N PRO A 119 -9.43 -12.03 -8.35
CA PRO A 119 -10.42 -11.06 -8.78
C PRO A 119 -11.17 -10.38 -7.62
N ALA A 120 -11.08 -10.89 -6.39
CA ALA A 120 -11.66 -10.22 -5.22
C ALA A 120 -10.82 -9.02 -4.74
N TYR A 121 -9.55 -8.91 -5.17
CA TYR A 121 -8.58 -7.91 -4.71
C TYR A 121 -8.52 -6.74 -5.71
N ILE A 122 -9.70 -6.25 -6.11
CA ILE A 122 -9.86 -5.16 -7.09
C ILE A 122 -9.31 -3.81 -6.58
N ASP A 123 -8.99 -3.75 -5.30
CA ASP A 123 -8.36 -2.65 -4.58
C ASP A 123 -6.83 -2.76 -4.58
N ILE A 124 -6.26 -3.61 -5.43
CA ILE A 124 -4.81 -3.79 -5.59
C ILE A 124 -4.45 -3.77 -7.08
N ILE A 125 -3.43 -3.00 -7.43
CA ILE A 125 -2.94 -2.83 -8.80
C ILE A 125 -1.41 -2.91 -8.86
N LYS A 126 -0.88 -3.63 -9.84
CA LYS A 126 0.56 -3.71 -10.10
C LYS A 126 0.94 -2.59 -11.04
N VAL A 127 1.92 -1.77 -10.67
CA VAL A 127 2.52 -0.76 -11.56
C VAL A 127 3.87 -1.27 -12.03
N LEU A 128 4.00 -1.56 -13.33
CA LEU A 128 5.25 -2.05 -13.91
C LEU A 128 6.22 -0.88 -14.09
N LEU A 129 7.46 -1.06 -13.63
CA LEU A 129 8.52 -0.07 -13.82
C LEU A 129 9.11 -0.24 -15.24
N PRO A 130 9.22 0.83 -16.04
CA PRO A 130 9.85 0.76 -17.36
C PRO A 130 11.33 0.35 -17.33
N SER A 131 11.98 0.53 -16.18
CA SER A 131 13.35 0.10 -15.92
C SER A 131 13.47 -0.44 -14.50
N PRO A 132 14.30 -1.49 -14.26
CA PRO A 132 14.47 -2.05 -12.92
C PRO A 132 15.02 -1.01 -11.93
N LEU A 133 14.43 -0.96 -10.74
CA LEU A 133 14.82 -0.09 -9.64
C LEU A 133 15.78 -0.83 -8.71
N LYS A 134 17.07 -0.51 -8.81
CA LYS A 134 18.12 -1.18 -8.03
C LYS A 134 18.12 -0.75 -6.56
N PRO A 135 18.76 -1.52 -5.66
CA PRO A 135 19.02 -1.09 -4.29
C PRO A 135 19.69 0.28 -4.22
N GLY A 136 19.15 1.18 -3.42
CA GLY A 136 19.61 2.55 -3.22
C GLY A 136 19.04 3.59 -4.20
N ASP A 137 18.54 3.16 -5.36
CA ASP A 137 18.01 4.04 -6.40
C ASP A 137 16.62 4.57 -6.03
N SER A 138 16.19 5.63 -6.72
CA SER A 138 14.87 6.22 -6.56
C SER A 138 14.15 6.37 -7.90
N VAL A 139 12.82 6.36 -7.84
CA VAL A 139 11.94 6.57 -9.00
C VAL A 139 10.81 7.52 -8.64
N SER A 140 10.40 8.37 -9.59
CA SER A 140 9.22 9.20 -9.45
C SER A 140 8.01 8.48 -10.06
N ILE A 141 6.93 8.35 -9.31
CA ILE A 141 5.67 7.74 -9.74
C ILE A 141 4.57 8.77 -9.56
N SER A 142 3.71 8.96 -10.57
CA SER A 142 2.59 9.89 -10.44
C SER A 142 1.31 9.33 -11.05
N THR A 143 0.16 9.75 -10.53
CA THR A 143 -1.13 9.44 -11.14
C THR A 143 -2.19 10.48 -10.74
N PRO A 144 -3.07 10.89 -11.67
CA PRO A 144 -4.34 11.48 -11.30
C PRO A 144 -5.27 10.41 -10.70
N PHE A 145 -6.29 10.84 -9.96
CA PHE A 145 -7.36 9.98 -9.47
C PHE A 145 -8.63 10.78 -9.16
N LYS A 146 -9.79 10.10 -9.24
CA LYS A 146 -11.06 10.54 -8.66
C LYS A 146 -11.57 9.46 -7.73
N VAL A 147 -11.90 9.83 -6.49
CA VAL A 147 -12.52 8.96 -5.50
C VAL A 147 -13.98 9.33 -5.32
N GLN A 148 -14.88 8.38 -5.51
CA GLN A 148 -16.25 8.51 -5.04
C GLN A 148 -16.31 8.03 -3.59
N LEU A 149 -16.77 8.89 -2.67
CA LEU A 149 -16.91 8.50 -1.28
C LEU A 149 -18.21 7.72 -1.07
N PRO A 150 -18.16 6.57 -0.36
CA PRO A 150 -19.36 5.87 0.05
C PRO A 150 -20.09 6.66 1.15
N SER A 151 -21.30 6.26 1.51
CA SER A 151 -21.87 6.60 2.82
C SER A 151 -20.90 6.14 3.91
N TYR A 152 -20.79 6.89 5.01
CA TYR A 152 -19.82 6.56 6.06
C TYR A 152 -19.95 5.11 6.48
N PHE A 153 -18.90 4.35 6.18
CA PHE A 153 -18.80 2.94 6.50
C PHE A 153 -17.37 2.62 6.88
N SER A 154 -17.21 1.87 7.97
CA SER A 154 -15.91 1.54 8.57
C SER A 154 -15.14 2.79 9.01
N ARG A 155 -14.38 3.42 8.09
CA ARG A 155 -13.49 4.57 8.36
C ARG A 155 -13.46 5.61 7.25
N SER A 156 -14.26 5.43 6.20
CA SER A 156 -14.34 6.34 5.06
C SER A 156 -15.77 6.54 4.63
N GLY A 157 -16.07 7.72 4.08
CA GLY A 157 -17.36 8.07 3.53
C GLY A 157 -17.89 9.39 4.09
N PHE A 158 -19.18 9.61 3.91
CA PHE A 158 -19.88 10.81 4.36
C PHE A 158 -21.09 10.46 5.25
N ALA A 159 -21.33 11.26 6.28
CA ALA A 159 -22.54 11.18 7.11
C ALA A 159 -22.81 12.54 7.75
N ASP A 160 -24.08 12.93 7.83
CA ASP A 160 -24.51 14.11 8.60
C ASP A 160 -23.75 15.43 8.30
N GLY A 161 -23.34 15.61 7.05
CA GLY A 161 -22.57 16.79 6.59
C GLY A 161 -21.06 16.69 6.82
N GLU A 162 -20.58 15.60 7.42
CA GLU A 162 -19.17 15.32 7.65
C GLU A 162 -18.59 14.38 6.58
N PHE A 163 -17.30 14.55 6.32
CA PHE A 163 -16.53 13.75 5.37
C PHE A 163 -15.33 13.11 6.08
N MET A 164 -15.27 11.78 6.03
CA MET A 164 -14.15 10.99 6.53
C MET A 164 -13.46 10.33 5.35
N ALA A 165 -12.17 10.60 5.18
CA ALA A 165 -11.37 10.02 4.12
C ALA A 165 -10.14 9.34 4.73
N CYS A 166 -10.27 8.06 5.07
CA CYS A 166 -9.12 7.21 5.32
C CYS A 166 -8.72 6.49 4.03
N GLN A 167 -7.42 6.28 3.81
CA GLN A 167 -6.92 5.42 2.73
C GLN A 167 -7.48 5.84 1.35
N TRP A 168 -7.56 7.14 1.07
CA TRP A 168 -8.31 7.71 -0.04
C TRP A 168 -7.46 7.98 -1.30
N TYR A 169 -6.17 7.65 -1.28
CA TYR A 169 -5.24 7.87 -2.39
C TYR A 169 -4.50 6.55 -2.71
N PRO A 170 -3.99 6.37 -3.94
CA PRO A 170 -3.18 5.21 -4.27
C PRO A 170 -1.92 5.14 -3.41
N LYS A 171 -1.68 3.99 -2.80
CA LYS A 171 -0.59 3.83 -1.83
C LYS A 171 0.24 2.59 -2.19
N PRO A 172 1.56 2.71 -2.43
CA PRO A 172 2.44 1.56 -2.53
C PRO A 172 2.21 0.57 -1.37
N ALA A 173 2.03 -0.69 -1.71
CA ALA A 173 2.01 -1.78 -0.75
C ALA A 173 3.37 -1.83 -0.04
N VAL A 174 3.36 -2.36 1.18
CA VAL A 174 4.61 -2.58 1.91
C VAL A 174 5.43 -3.63 1.16
N PHE A 175 6.72 -3.33 0.98
CA PHE A 175 7.74 -4.31 0.61
C PHE A 175 8.72 -4.37 1.75
N ASP A 176 8.89 -5.56 2.34
CA ASP A 176 9.84 -5.81 3.42
C ASP A 176 10.56 -7.14 3.21
N LYS A 177 11.22 -7.67 4.25
CA LYS A 177 11.96 -8.94 4.18
C LYS A 177 11.10 -10.16 3.79
N ASP A 178 9.78 -10.08 3.96
CA ASP A 178 8.85 -11.16 3.64
C ASP A 178 8.23 -10.97 2.24
N GLY A 179 8.67 -9.94 1.50
CA GLY A 179 8.22 -9.63 0.15
C GLY A 179 7.14 -8.55 0.12
N TRP A 180 6.26 -8.63 -0.86
CA TRP A 180 5.15 -7.69 -1.02
C TRP A 180 3.98 -8.07 -0.11
N HIS A 181 3.26 -7.05 0.33
CA HIS A 181 2.08 -7.17 1.20
C HIS A 181 0.80 -6.77 0.44
N GLU A 182 0.44 -7.56 -0.56
CA GLU A 182 -0.72 -7.36 -1.45
C GLU A 182 -2.02 -7.99 -0.95
N PHE A 183 -2.40 -7.76 0.31
CA PHE A 183 -3.70 -8.17 0.83
C PHE A 183 -4.78 -7.08 0.60
N PRO A 184 -6.07 -7.46 0.44
CA PRO A 184 -7.17 -6.52 0.24
C PRO A 184 -7.58 -5.88 1.57
N TYR A 185 -8.47 -4.88 1.49
CA TYR A 185 -8.96 -4.13 2.65
C TYR A 185 -9.88 -4.96 3.56
#